data_AF-A0A0Q4QZ04-F1
#
_entry.id   AF-A0A0Q4QZ04-F1
#
_cell.length_a   1.000
_cell.length_b   1.000
_cell.length_c   1.000
_cell.angle_alpha   90.00
_cell.angle_beta   90.00
_cell.angle_gamma   90.00
#
_symmetry.space_group_name_H-M   'P 1'
#
loop_
_entity.id
_entity.type
_entity.pdbx_description
1 polymer ?
#
loop_
_entity_poly.entity_id
_entity_poly.type
_entity_poly.pdbx_seq_one_letter_code
_entity_poly.pdbx_strand_id
1 'polypeptide(L)'
;MNPSAAVSPDGQCKIRTYYYNGLFYRTARAEAVDIESGKSKTIYFNDYDRSPAVQWIGNSVVKIGRETLDVSKNEVFDFRDNLQASKTLPPQGGI
;
A
#
# COMPACT_ATOMS: atom_id res chain seq x y z
N MET A 1 3.81 15.37 6.00
CA MET A 1 2.63 14.49 5.88
C MET A 1 2.98 13.19 6.58
N ASN A 2 2.20 12.81 7.60
CA ASN A 2 2.46 11.57 8.34
C ASN A 2 1.95 10.39 7.51
N PRO A 3 2.71 9.29 7.37
CA PRO A 3 2.24 8.11 6.67
C PRO A 3 1.00 7.55 7.37
N SER A 4 -0.05 7.23 6.61
CA SER A 4 -1.15 6.43 7.13
C SER A 4 -0.62 5.02 7.39
N ALA A 5 -0.96 4.45 8.55
CA ALA A 5 -0.48 3.13 8.91
C ALA A 5 -1.56 2.29 9.57
N ALA A 6 -1.62 1.01 9.19
CA ALA A 6 -2.58 0.05 9.70
C ALA A 6 -1.87 -1.23 10.14
N VAL A 7 -2.22 -1.73 11.33
CA VAL A 7 -1.66 -2.96 11.89
C VAL A 7 -2.58 -4.14 11.57
N SER A 8 -2.00 -5.29 11.26
CA SER A 8 -2.75 -6.53 11.01
C SER A 8 -3.53 -6.96 12.25
N PRO A 9 -4.64 -7.70 12.09
CA PRO A 9 -5.45 -8.16 13.22
C PRO A 9 -4.69 -8.98 14.26
N ASP A 10 -3.65 -9.71 13.85
CA ASP A 10 -2.79 -10.51 14.73
C ASP A 10 -1.61 -9.72 15.32
N GLY A 11 -1.44 -8.45 14.96
CA GLY A 11 -0.38 -7.59 15.47
C GLY A 11 1.03 -7.91 14.96
N GLN A 12 1.19 -8.77 13.95
CA GLN A 12 2.52 -9.15 13.44
C GLN A 12 3.03 -8.23 12.33
N CYS A 13 2.14 -7.64 11.54
CA CYS A 13 2.50 -6.82 10.39
C CYS A 13 1.89 -5.41 10.46
N LYS A 14 2.63 -4.43 9.99
CA LYS A 14 2.16 -3.04 9.83
C LYS A 14 2.35 -2.59 8.40
N ILE A 15 1.28 -2.15 7.75
CA ILE A 15 1.40 -1.45 6.47
C ILE A 15 1.63 0.03 6.74
N ARG A 16 2.61 0.61 6.06
CA ARG A 16 2.85 2.05 6.01
C ARG A 16 2.65 2.53 4.58
N THR A 17 1.84 3.56 4.38
CA THR A 17 1.68 4.17 3.07
C THR A 17 2.36 5.53 3.02
N TYR A 18 2.97 5.79 1.88
CA TYR A 18 3.68 7.02 1.59
C TYR A 18 3.12 7.60 0.32
N TYR A 19 3.01 8.93 0.29
CA TYR A 19 2.64 9.67 -0.89
C TYR A 19 3.72 10.69 -1.21
N TYR A 20 4.05 10.76 -2.50
CA TYR A 20 5.05 11.65 -3.05
C TYR A 20 4.40 12.51 -4.12
N ASN A 21 4.50 13.83 -3.95
CA ASN A 21 4.04 14.82 -4.92
C ASN A 21 5.27 15.54 -5.48
N GLY A 22 5.70 15.15 -6.67
CA GLY A 22 6.74 15.86 -7.42
C GLY A 22 6.15 16.94 -8.32
N LEU A 23 7.01 17.77 -8.92
CA LEU A 23 6.61 18.78 -9.90
C LEU A 23 5.85 18.20 -11.11
N PHE A 24 6.14 16.94 -11.48
CA PHE A 24 5.61 16.30 -12.70
C PHE A 24 5.01 14.91 -12.49
N TYR A 25 4.99 14.38 -11.26
CA TYR A 25 4.51 13.02 -10.98
C TYR A 25 3.94 12.91 -9.57
N ARG A 26 3.07 11.92 -9.35
CA ARG A 26 2.37 11.73 -8.08
C ARG A 26 2.28 10.26 -7.77
N THR A 27 3.12 9.76 -6.88
CA THR A 27 3.12 8.33 -6.60
C THR A 27 2.82 8.01 -5.14
N ALA A 28 2.08 6.94 -4.92
CA ALA A 28 1.96 6.28 -3.64
C ALA A 28 2.76 4.98 -3.62
N ARG A 29 3.32 4.70 -2.46
CA ARG A 29 4.00 3.46 -2.13
C ARG A 29 3.43 2.90 -0.84
N ALA A 30 3.41 1.58 -0.70
CA ALA A 30 3.23 0.94 0.60
C ALA A 30 4.36 -0.03 0.93
N GLU A 31 4.68 -0.10 2.22
CA GLU A 31 5.62 -1.05 2.80
C GLU A 31 4.91 -1.93 3.81
N ALA A 32 5.15 -3.24 3.74
CA ALA A 32 4.84 -4.18 4.80
C ALA A 32 6.02 -4.22 5.77
N VAL A 33 5.78 -3.93 7.04
CA VAL A 33 6.77 -3.95 8.10
C VAL A 33 6.43 -5.09 9.04
N ASP A 34 7.35 -6.02 9.19
CA ASP A 34 7.31 -7.03 10.25
C ASP A 34 7.60 -6.36 11.59
N ILE A 35 6.68 -6.48 12.55
CA ILE A 35 6.75 -5.73 13.81
C ILE A 35 7.85 -6.28 14.73
N GLU A 36 8.05 -7.59 14.73
CA GLU A 36 9.03 -8.25 15.61
C GLU A 36 10.47 -7.95 15.16
N SER A 37 10.79 -8.20 13.88
CA SER A 37 12.13 -8.01 13.34
C SER A 37 12.42 -6.60 12.85
N GLY A 38 11.38 -5.77 12.70
CA GLY A 38 11.48 -4.41 12.14
C GLY A 38 11.80 -4.37 10.65
N LYS A 39 11.92 -5.53 9.98
CA LYS A 39 12.22 -5.61 8.55
C LYS A 39 11.04 -5.09 7.74
N SER A 40 11.33 -4.31 6.69
CA SER A 40 10.31 -3.82 5.77
C SER A 40 10.57 -4.27 4.33
N LYS A 41 9.49 -4.41 3.57
CA LYS A 41 9.52 -4.65 2.12
C LYS A 41 8.47 -3.80 1.42
N THR A 42 8.82 -3.29 0.24
CA THR A 42 7.84 -2.64 -0.65
C THR A 42 6.89 -3.68 -1.20
N ILE A 43 5.59 -3.43 -1.11
CA ILE A 43 4.56 -4.35 -1.63
C ILE A 43 3.60 -3.67 -2.62
N TYR A 44 3.61 -2.34 -2.71
CA TYR A 44 2.66 -1.60 -3.53
C TYR A 44 3.28 -0.32 -4.09
N PHE A 45 3.04 -0.05 -5.36
CA PHE A 45 3.43 1.17 -6.05
C PHE A 45 2.37 1.58 -7.10
N ASN A 46 1.87 2.83 -7.01
CA ASN A 46 0.83 3.36 -7.90
C ASN A 46 1.03 4.88 -8.14
N ASP A 47 0.87 5.36 -9.38
CA ASP A 47 1.02 6.79 -9.75
C ASP A 47 -0.32 7.57 -9.76
N TYR A 48 -1.42 6.94 -9.35
CA TYR A 48 -2.73 7.61 -9.29
C TYR A 48 -3.24 7.81 -7.86
N ASP A 49 -2.69 7.09 -6.89
CA ASP A 49 -3.14 7.18 -5.51
C ASP A 49 -2.47 8.35 -4.80
N ARG A 50 -3.27 9.24 -4.22
CA ARG A 50 -2.75 10.31 -3.37
C ARG A 50 -2.61 9.88 -1.92
N SER A 51 -3.50 9.00 -1.47
CA SER A 51 -3.52 8.47 -0.12
C SER A 51 -4.25 7.13 -0.22
N PRO A 52 -3.56 6.03 -0.55
CA PRO A 52 -4.25 4.75 -0.69
C PRO A 52 -4.88 4.34 0.64
N ALA A 53 -6.17 4.02 0.62
CA ALA A 53 -6.84 3.43 1.78
C ALA A 53 -6.23 2.05 2.06
N VAL A 54 -6.00 1.72 3.33
CA VAL A 54 -5.50 0.42 3.76
C VAL A 54 -6.58 -0.28 4.58
N GLN A 55 -6.92 -1.51 4.19
CA GLN A 55 -7.87 -2.35 4.90
C GLN A 55 -7.34 -3.77 4.99
N TRP A 56 -7.17 -4.28 6.21
CA TRP A 56 -6.89 -5.70 6.42
C TRP A 56 -8.18 -6.51 6.22
N ILE A 57 -8.10 -7.55 5.39
CA ILE A 57 -9.19 -8.50 5.12
C ILE A 57 -8.98 -9.79 5.93
N GLY A 58 -7.72 -10.07 6.30
CA GLY A 58 -7.34 -11.14 7.23
C GLY A 58 -5.99 -10.83 7.85
N ASN A 59 -5.37 -11.83 8.48
CA ASN A 59 -4.07 -11.67 9.14
C ASN A 59 -2.94 -11.37 8.16
N SER A 60 -2.99 -11.96 6.96
CA SER A 60 -1.96 -11.80 5.92
C SER A 60 -2.46 -11.11 4.64
N VAL A 61 -3.77 -10.87 4.53
CA VAL A 61 -4.36 -10.30 3.31
C VAL A 61 -4.77 -8.86 3.55
N VAL A 62 -4.24 -7.96 2.74
CA VAL A 62 -4.50 -6.52 2.83
C VAL A 62 -4.96 -5.97 1.49
N LYS A 63 -5.94 -5.07 1.55
CA LYS A 63 -6.38 -4.25 0.43
C LYS A 63 -5.79 -2.85 0.55
N ILE A 64 -5.08 -2.42 -0.49
CA ILE A 64 -4.43 -1.10 -0.59
C ILE A 64 -4.95 -0.42 -1.85
N GLY A 65 -5.71 0.66 -1.68
CA GLY A 65 -6.44 1.28 -2.78
C GLY A 65 -7.41 0.28 -3.43
N ARG A 66 -7.10 -0.17 -4.65
CA ARG A 66 -7.89 -1.20 -5.35
C ARG A 66 -7.29 -2.61 -5.25
N GLU A 67 -6.01 -2.70 -4.95
CA GLU A 67 -5.25 -3.95 -5.04
C GLU A 67 -5.36 -4.74 -3.75
N THR A 68 -5.48 -6.06 -3.88
CA THR A 68 -5.50 -6.99 -2.74
C THR A 68 -4.25 -7.85 -2.82
N LEU A 69 -3.48 -7.89 -1.74
CA LEU A 69 -2.17 -8.53 -1.68
C LEU A 69 -2.08 -9.43 -0.44
N ASP A 70 -1.45 -10.58 -0.60
CA ASP A 70 -1.08 -11.51 0.47
C ASP A 70 0.39 -11.29 0.88
N VAL A 71 0.59 -10.64 2.04
CA VAL A 71 1.93 -10.28 2.52
C VAL A 71 2.76 -11.51 2.93
N SER A 72 2.12 -12.66 3.19
CA SER A 72 2.81 -13.91 3.52
C SER A 72 3.47 -14.55 2.30
N LYS A 73 2.96 -14.27 1.10
CA LYS A 73 3.44 -14.82 -0.17
C LYS A 73 4.47 -13.95 -0.88
N ASN A 74 4.92 -12.86 -0.26
CA ASN A 74 5.78 -11.85 -0.90
C ASN A 74 5.18 -11.25 -2.17
N GLU A 75 3.84 -11.12 -2.24
CA GLU A 75 3.18 -10.45 -3.35
C GLU A 75 3.54 -8.96 -3.40
N VAL A 76 3.73 -8.45 -4.62
CA VAL A 76 4.04 -7.04 -4.90
C VAL A 76 3.19 -6.59 -6.07
N PHE A 77 2.65 -5.37 -5.98
CA PHE A 77 2.02 -4.67 -7.09
C PHE A 77 2.85 -3.46 -7.51
N ASP A 78 3.14 -3.37 -8.80
CA ASP A 78 3.68 -2.19 -9.45
C ASP A 78 2.84 -1.84 -10.69
N PHE A 79 2.21 -0.67 -10.69
CA PHE A 79 1.35 -0.26 -11.81
C PHE A 79 2.11 -0.19 -13.15
N ARG A 80 3.44 -0.06 -13.14
CA ARG A 80 4.27 -0.02 -14.34
C ARG A 80 4.28 -1.36 -15.07
N ASP A 81 4.06 -2.45 -14.35
CA ASP A 81 3.93 -3.79 -14.92
C ASP A 81 2.56 -4.01 -15.57
N ASN A 82 1.60 -3.09 -15.33
CA ASN A 82 0.24 -3.18 -15.86
C ASN A 82 -0.28 -1.83 -16.36
N LEU A 83 0.29 -1.36 -17.48
CA LEU A 83 -0.01 -0.06 -18.11
C LEU A 83 -1.47 0.13 -18.57
N GLN A 84 -2.31 -0.93 -18.56
CA GLN A 84 -3.76 -0.83 -18.82
C GLN A 84 -4.59 -0.55 -17.56
N ALA A 85 -3.97 -0.32 -16.41
CA ALA A 85 -4.68 0.00 -15.17
C ALA A 85 -5.65 1.19 -15.34
N SER A 86 -6.89 1.03 -14.86
CA SER A 86 -7.94 2.05 -14.97
C SER A 86 -7.47 3.43 -14.49
N LYS A 87 -7.68 4.45 -15.32
CA LYS A 87 -7.33 5.87 -15.07
C LYS A 87 -8.19 6.54 -14.00
N THR A 88 -9.20 5.86 -13.46
CA THR A 88 -10.03 6.39 -12.37
C THR A 88 -9.27 6.34 -11.04
N LEU A 89 -9.40 7.36 -10.20
CA LEU A 89 -8.84 7.33 -8.85
C LEU A 89 -9.53 6.22 -8.01
N PRO A 90 -8.80 5.34 -7.32
CA PRO A 90 -9.39 4.34 -6.42
C PRO A 90 -9.72 4.96 -5.05
N PRO A 91 -10.30 4.20 -4.11
CA PRO A 91 -10.61 4.69 -2.77
C PRO A 91 -9.39 5.31 -2.08
N GLN A 92 -9.57 6.52 -1.56
CA GLN A 92 -8.53 7.25 -0.83
C GLN A 92 -8.79 7.15 0.68
N GLY A 93 -7.72 7.04 1.48
CA GLY A 93 -7.78 7.14 2.92
C GLY A 93 -8.07 8.58 3.35
N GLY A 94 -9.13 8.78 4.12
CA GLY A 94 -9.47 10.06 4.72
C GLY A 94 -8.36 10.56 5.65
N ILE A 95 -8.10 11.86 5.56
CA ILE A 95 -7.31 12.65 6.52
C ILE A 95 -8.07 12.81 7.83
#